data_AF-A0A1F3DFY5-F1
#
_entry.id   AF-A0A1F3DFY5-F1
#
_cell.length_a   1.000
_cell.length_b   1.000
_cell.length_c   1.000
_cell.angle_alpha   90.00
_cell.angle_beta   90.00
_cell.angle_gamma   90.00
#
_symmetry.space_group_name_H-M   'P 1'
#
loop_
_entity.id
_entity.type
_entity.pdbx_description
1 polymer ?
#
loop_
_entity_poly.entity_id
_entity_poly.type
_entity_poly.pdbx_seq_one_letter_code
_entity_poly.pdbx_strand_id
1 'polypeptide(L)' 'MENYIDSCKHLPEVPSAEYFKNNGLQLGEMNALLLKKIEEMTLYLIQIEKDNIALKERITKLENK' A
#
# COMPACT_ATOMS: atom_id res chain seq x y z
N MET A 1 -2.56 6.94 -10.40
CA MET A 1 -2.95 6.01 -9.32
C MET A 1 -4.11 6.58 -8.52
N GLU A 2 -3.96 7.77 -7.92
CA GLU A 2 -5.01 8.46 -7.15
C GLU A 2 -6.32 8.61 -7.92
N ASN A 3 -6.27 9.12 -9.16
CA ASN A 3 -7.46 9.27 -10.00
C ASN A 3 -8.26 7.98 -10.21
N TYR A 4 -7.60 6.81 -10.22
CA TYR A 4 -8.26 5.51 -10.39
C TYR A 4 -8.92 5.05 -9.09
N ILE A 5 -8.25 5.26 -7.95
CA ILE A 5 -8.81 4.96 -6.63
C ILE A 5 -10.03 5.86 -6.38
N ASP A 6 -9.97 7.13 -6.78
CA ASP A 6 -11.09 8.06 -6.62
C ASP A 6 -12.31 7.69 -7.47
N SER A 7 -12.09 7.22 -8.70
CA SER A 7 -13.17 6.83 -9.62
C SER A 7 -13.73 5.44 -9.35
N CYS A 8 -12.88 4.47 -9.05
CA CYS A 8 -13.25 3.04 -8.98
C CYS A 8 -13.36 2.52 -7.55
N LYS A 9 -12.89 3.27 -6.54
CA LYS A 9 -12.88 2.91 -5.12
C LYS A 9 -12.08 1.64 -4.76
N HIS A 10 -11.38 1.07 -5.74
CA HIS A 10 -10.51 -0.09 -5.57
C HIS A 10 -9.24 0.10 -6.40
N LEU A 11 -8.21 -0.70 -6.10
CA LEU A 11 -7.00 -0.75 -6.92
C LEU A 11 -7.29 -1.44 -8.26
N PRO A 12 -6.54 -1.14 -9.34
CA PRO A 12 -6.72 -1.80 -10.64
C PRO A 12 -6.60 -3.32 -10.59
N GLU A 13 -5.80 -3.83 -9.64
CA GLU A 13 -5.56 -5.26 -9.42
C GLU A 13 -6.64 -5.92 -8.56
N VAL A 14 -7.53 -5.15 -7.95
CA VAL A 14 -8.62 -5.64 -7.09
C VAL A 14 -9.92 -5.54 -7.89
N PRO A 15 -10.64 -6.65 -8.13
CA PRO A 15 -11.93 -6.61 -8.80
C PRO A 15 -12.96 -5.75 -8.04
N SER A 16 -13.97 -5.26 -8.75
CA SER A 16 -15.06 -4.51 -8.12
C SER A 16 -15.94 -5.42 -7.25
N ALA A 17 -16.60 -4.86 -6.25
CA ALA A 17 -17.56 -5.59 -5.41
C ALA A 17 -18.68 -6.25 -6.23
N GLU A 18 -19.06 -5.65 -7.37
CA GLU A 18 -20.07 -6.19 -8.28
C GLU A 18 -19.54 -7.41 -9.06
N TYR A 19 -18.28 -7.37 -9.50
CA TYR A 19 -17.62 -8.55 -10.08
C TYR A 19 -17.59 -9.71 -9.09
N PHE A 20 -17.29 -9.44 -7.82
CA PHE A 20 -17.29 -10.44 -6.75
C PHE A 20 -18.68 -11.03 -6.47
N LYS A 21 -19.73 -10.21 -6.52
CA LYS A 21 -21.11 -10.65 -6.32
C LYS A 21 -21.59 -11.60 -7.42
N ASN A 22 -21.16 -11.37 -8.67
CA ASN A 22 -21.62 -12.12 -9.83
C ASN A 22 -20.80 -13.38 -10.12
N ASN A 23 -19.50 -13.41 -9.81
CA ASN A 23 -18.61 -14.51 -10.17
C ASN A 23 -18.31 -15.48 -9.01
N GLY A 24 -18.84 -15.21 -7.82
CA GLY A 24 -18.58 -16.02 -6.63
C GLY A 24 -17.20 -15.76 -6.03
N LEU A 25 -17.10 -15.95 -4.71
CA LEU A 25 -15.90 -15.64 -3.94
C LEU A 25 -14.85 -16.76 -4.15
N GLN A 26 -13.81 -16.51 -4.95
CA GLN A 26 -12.56 -17.26 -4.79
C GLN A 26 -11.82 -16.70 -3.57
N LEU A 27 -12.30 -17.05 -2.36
CA LEU A 27 -11.77 -16.56 -1.07
C LEU A 27 -10.25 -16.71 -0.97
N GLY A 28 -9.70 -17.79 -1.54
CA GLY A 28 -8.26 -18.03 -1.60
C GLY A 28 -7.50 -17.01 -2.45
N GLU A 29 -8.02 -16.63 -3.61
CA GLU A 29 -7.40 -15.63 -4.50
C GLU A 29 -7.42 -14.23 -3.85
N MET A 30 -8.52 -13.87 -3.18
CA MET A 30 -8.62 -12.59 -2.49
C MET A 30 -7.67 -12.52 -1.28
N ASN A 31 -7.55 -13.61 -0.51
CA ASN A 31 -6.60 -13.69 0.60
C ASN A 31 -5.14 -13.62 0.11
N ALA A 32 -4.81 -14.27 -1.01
CA ALA A 32 -3.48 -14.17 -1.61
C ALA A 32 -3.16 -12.75 -2.10
N LEU A 33 -4.14 -12.08 -2.73
CA LEU A 33 -3.99 -10.69 -3.17
C LEU A 33 -3.83 -9.73 -1.97
N LEU A 34 -4.61 -9.92 -0.91
CA LEU A 34 -4.47 -9.16 0.33
C LEU A 34 -3.08 -9.35 0.97
N LEU A 35 -2.59 -10.59 1.04
CA LEU A 35 -1.26 -10.88 1.58
C LEU A 35 -0.17 -10.17 0.77
N LYS A 36 -0.23 -10.24 -0.57
CA LYS A 36 0.70 -9.52 -1.46
C LYS A 36 0.67 -8.01 -1.19
N LYS A 37 -0.51 -7.40 -1.05
CA LYS A 37 -0.63 -5.96 -0.76
C LYS A 37 -0.10 -5.59 0.63
N ILE A 38 -0.27 -6.45 1.63
CA ILE A 38 0.34 -6.27 2.96
C ILE A 38 1.86 -6.31 2.88
N GLU A 39 2.44 -7.24 2.11
CA GLU A 39 3.89 -7.31 1.89
C GLU A 39 4.43 -6.05 1.19
N GLU A 40 3.78 -5.62 0.11
CA GLU A 40 4.11 -4.37 -0.59
C GLU A 40 4.07 -3.17 0.36
N MET A 41 2.99 -3.02 1.15
CA MET A 41 2.86 -1.95 2.15
C MET A 41 3.94 -2.03 3.23
N THR A 42 4.29 -3.22 3.68
CA THR A 42 5.34 -3.42 4.69
C THR A 42 6.71 -2.98 4.16
N LEU A 43 7.03 -3.30 2.90
CA LEU A 43 8.25 -2.82 2.24
C LEU A 43 8.28 -1.29 2.14
N TYR A 44 7.16 -0.66 1.79
CA TYR A 44 7.05 0.81 1.79
C TYR A 44 7.26 1.40 3.18
N LEU A 45 6.70 0.81 4.24
CA LEU A 45 6.90 1.28 5.61
C LEU A 45 8.37 1.21 6.03
N ILE A 46 9.07 0.12 5.69
CA ILE A 46 10.51 -0.02 5.96
C ILE A 46 11.31 1.09 5.24
N GLN A 47 10.97 1.40 3.99
CA GLN A 47 11.63 2.47 3.25
C GLN A 47 11.39 3.84 3.89
N ILE A 48 10.13 4.13 4.26
CA ILE A 48 9.76 5.38 4.94
C ILE A 48 10.50 5.52 6.27
N GLU A 49 10.65 4.44 7.03
CA GLU A 49 11.38 4.45 8.30
C GLU A 49 12.86 4.81 8.09
N LYS A 50 13.52 4.21 7.09
CA LYS A 50 14.90 4.53 6.72
C LYS A 50 15.06 5.99 6.33
N ASP A 51 14.15 6.51 5.50
CA ASP A 51 14.18 7.91 5.07
C ASP A 51 13.96 8.86 6.25
N ASN A 52 13.08 8.50 7.18
CA ASN A 52 12.81 9.27 8.39
C ASN A 52 14.04 9.30 9.32
N ILE A 53 14.73 8.18 9.51
CA ILE A 53 15.99 8.12 10.27
C ILE A 53 17.03 9.04 9.62
N ALA A 54 17.23 8.95 8.31
CA ALA A 54 18.18 9.80 7.60
C ALA A 54 17.84 11.29 7.69
N LEU A 55 16.55 11.65 7.64
CA LEU A 55 16.10 13.04 7.83
C LEU A 55 16.34 13.53 9.25
N LYS A 56 16.05 12.72 10.27
CA LYS A 56 16.33 13.06 11.67
C LYS A 56 17.80 13.31 11.92
N GLU A 57 18.69 12.46 11.39
CA GLU A 57 20.13 12.67 11.49
C GLU A 57 20.59 13.99 10.85
N ARG A 58 20.02 14.33 9.69
CA ARG A 58 20.32 15.61 9.02
C ARG A 58 19.86 16.80 9.86
N ILE A 59 18.66 16.73 10.44
CA ILE A 59 18.12 17.78 11.32
C ILE A 59 19.03 17.96 12.54
N THR A 60 19.38 16.87 13.24
CA THR A 60 20.28 16.94 14.40
C THR A 60 21.64 17.55 14.05
N LYS A 61 22.20 17.28 12.87
CA LYS A 61 23.46 17.92 12.43
C LYS A 61 23.33 19.41 12.15
N LEU A 62 22.14 19.87 11.72
CA LEU A 62 21.86 21.28 11.48
C LEU A 62 21.57 22.04 12.77
N GLU A 63 20.89 21.41 13.73
CA GLU A 63 20.57 22.00 15.04
C GLU A 63 21.79 22.16 15.95
N ASN A 64 22.79 21.29 15.80
CA ASN A 64 24.04 21.34 16.57
C ASN A 64 25.14 22.21 15.92
N LYS A 65 24.81 22.97 14.87
CA LYS A 65 25.69 23.98 14.26
C LYS A 65 25.33 25.37 14.75
#